data_AF-H2ZEW8-F1
#
_entry.id   AF-H2ZEW8-F1
#
_cell.length_a   1.000
_cell.length_b   1.000
_cell.length_c   1.000
_cell.angle_alpha   90.00
_cell.angle_beta   90.00
_cell.angle_gamma   90.00
#
_symmetry.space_group_name_H-M   'P 1'
#
loop_
_entity.id
_entity.type
_entity.pdbx_description
1 polymer ?
#
loop_
_entity_poly.entity_id
_entity_poly.type
_entity_poly.pdbx_seq_one_letter_code
_entity_poly.pdbx_strand_id
1 'polypeptide(L)'
;MGVDFVLPHFQNLFYRDYPMCGPTQSTKCLVIDLAGYVILSYDVTQSSVIGRHVTEVDAGVSKVLIQNEVMEQKQCSNIELGVIQRTYRIDAEQPAYTGLTSGTECYNFKLIPISGTNAFII
;
A
#
# COMPACT_ATOMS: atom_id res chain seq x y z
N MET A 1 21.00 -11.92 -2.46
CA MET A 1 21.82 -11.00 -1.66
C MET A 1 20.94 -9.85 -1.23
N GLY A 2 20.96 -9.46 0.04
CA GLY A 2 20.21 -8.29 0.54
C GLY A 2 21.13 -7.09 0.72
N VAL A 3 20.56 -5.89 0.78
CA VAL A 3 21.30 -4.67 1.11
C VAL A 3 20.44 -3.85 2.08
N ASP A 4 21.09 -3.27 3.09
CA ASP A 4 20.40 -2.45 4.08
C ASP A 4 20.41 -0.98 3.64
N PHE A 5 19.27 -0.32 3.82
CA PHE A 5 19.13 1.11 3.56
C PHE A 5 18.68 1.86 4.81
N VAL A 6 19.21 3.07 4.97
CA VAL A 6 18.73 4.01 5.99
C VAL A 6 17.42 4.61 5.48
N LEU A 7 16.32 4.32 6.18
CA LEU A 7 14.97 4.69 5.74
C LEU A 7 14.81 6.20 5.42
N PRO A 8 15.31 7.14 6.24
CA PRO A 8 15.31 8.58 5.88
C PRO A 8 15.99 8.90 4.55
N HIS A 9 17.08 8.21 4.22
CA HIS A 9 17.77 8.43 2.96
C HIS A 9 16.93 7.92 1.78
N PHE A 10 16.35 6.73 1.93
CA PHE A 10 15.44 6.17 0.92
C PHE A 10 14.21 7.04 0.70
N GLN A 11 13.61 7.56 1.78
CA GLN A 11 12.52 8.54 1.73
C GLN A 11 12.90 9.76 0.87
N ASN A 12 14.05 10.39 1.13
CA ASN A 12 14.47 11.57 0.37
C ASN A 12 14.68 11.28 -1.13
N LEU A 13 15.25 10.11 -1.46
CA LEU A 13 15.38 9.69 -2.85
C LEU A 13 14.01 9.47 -3.50
N PHE A 14 13.11 8.78 -2.80
CA PHE A 14 11.77 8.51 -3.29
C PHE A 14 10.98 9.79 -3.55
N TYR A 15 10.98 10.76 -2.63
CA TYR A 15 10.24 12.02 -2.81
C TYR A 15 10.85 12.97 -3.84
N ARG A 16 12.13 12.79 -4.18
CA ARG A 16 12.74 13.49 -5.31
C ARG A 16 12.13 13.01 -6.64
N ASP A 17 11.92 11.71 -6.78
CA ASP A 17 11.41 11.10 -8.00
C ASP A 17 9.86 11.12 -8.04
N TYR A 18 9.22 11.16 -6.88
CA TYR A 18 7.77 11.26 -6.67
C TYR A 18 7.39 12.47 -5.80
N PRO A 19 7.50 13.71 -6.34
CA PRO A 19 7.30 14.94 -5.58
C PRO A 19 5.86 15.14 -5.10
N MET A 20 4.88 14.46 -5.71
CA MET A 20 3.47 14.49 -5.27
C MET A 20 3.27 13.84 -3.89
N CYS A 21 4.24 13.07 -3.43
CA CYS A 21 4.25 12.41 -2.12
C CYS A 21 5.12 13.13 -1.08
N GLY A 22 5.62 14.32 -1.42
CA GLY A 22 6.53 15.08 -0.56
C GLY A 22 5.86 15.80 0.62
N PRO A 23 6.68 16.41 1.50
CA PRO A 23 6.26 17.08 2.75
C PRO A 23 5.18 18.13 2.62
N THR A 24 5.25 18.86 1.52
CA THR A 24 4.50 20.09 1.31
C THR A 24 3.16 19.82 0.65
N GLN A 25 2.84 18.55 0.38
CA GLN A 25 1.63 18.13 -0.29
C GLN A 25 0.54 17.79 0.73
N SER A 26 -0.70 18.14 0.39
CA SER A 26 -1.89 17.74 1.18
C SER A 26 -2.27 16.27 0.96
N THR A 27 -1.67 15.62 -0.03
CA THR A 27 -1.94 14.23 -0.40
C THR A 27 -1.12 13.29 0.47
N LYS A 28 -1.80 12.35 1.14
CA LYS A 28 -1.15 11.26 1.85
C LYS A 28 -0.67 10.24 0.81
N CYS A 29 0.60 9.84 0.90
CA CYS A 29 1.13 8.77 0.07
C CYS A 29 1.63 7.61 0.95
N LEU A 30 1.33 6.41 0.51
CA LEU A 30 1.88 5.17 1.07
C LEU A 30 2.52 4.37 -0.06
N VAL A 31 3.64 3.71 0.22
CA VAL A 31 4.19 2.71 -0.69
C VAL A 31 3.93 1.35 -0.11
N ILE A 32 3.29 0.48 -0.90
CA ILE A 32 2.97 -0.89 -0.53
C ILE A 32 3.66 -1.90 -1.46
N ASP A 33 3.92 -3.09 -0.96
CA ASP A 33 4.34 -4.22 -1.78
C ASP A 33 3.15 -4.96 -2.43
N LEU A 34 3.44 -6.01 -3.20
CA LEU A 34 2.41 -6.87 -3.82
C LEU A 34 1.47 -7.52 -2.82
N ALA A 35 1.92 -7.74 -1.59
CA ALA A 35 1.13 -8.36 -0.54
C ALA A 35 0.29 -7.34 0.25
N GLY A 36 0.39 -6.04 -0.08
CA GLY A 36 -0.37 -4.97 0.57
C GLY A 36 0.27 -4.42 1.85
N TYR A 37 1.52 -4.76 2.15
CA TYR A 37 2.24 -4.23 3.32
C TYR A 37 2.91 -2.89 3.01
N VAL A 38 2.78 -1.94 3.92
CA VAL A 38 3.40 -0.62 3.79
C VAL A 38 4.91 -0.72 4.02
N ILE A 39 5.69 -0.36 3.00
CA ILE A 39 7.15 -0.31 3.06
C ILE A 39 7.68 1.11 3.22
N LEU A 40 6.88 2.13 2.89
CA LEU A 40 7.23 3.54 3.04
C LEU A 40 5.99 4.40 3.35
N SER A 41 6.15 5.38 4.23
CA SER A 41 5.20 6.48 4.44
C SER A 41 5.97 7.78 4.67
N TYR A 42 5.40 8.91 4.27
CA TYR A 42 5.99 10.25 4.49
C TYR A 42 5.75 10.74 5.92
N ASP A 43 4.58 10.43 6.49
CA ASP A 43 4.13 11.06 7.71
C ASP A 43 4.98 10.58 8.91
N VAL A 44 5.72 11.51 9.50
CA VAL A 44 6.66 11.29 10.60
C VAL A 44 5.92 10.77 11.85
N THR A 45 4.60 11.03 11.97
CA THR A 45 3.74 10.47 13.02
C THR A 45 3.27 9.04 12.70
N GLN A 46 3.37 8.62 11.43
CA GLN A 46 3.01 7.30 10.92
C GLN A 46 4.21 6.37 10.75
N SER A 47 5.37 6.62 11.38
CA SER A 47 6.41 5.58 11.50
C SER A 47 5.87 4.24 12.04
N SER A 48 4.75 4.30 12.77
CA SER A 48 4.00 3.14 13.26
C SER A 48 3.28 2.30 12.20
N VAL A 49 3.08 2.80 10.97
CA VAL A 49 2.33 2.09 9.91
C VAL A 49 3.22 1.25 8.99
N ILE A 50 4.54 1.48 9.00
CA ILE A 50 5.49 0.65 8.24
C ILE A 50 5.42 -0.79 8.75
N GLY A 51 5.33 -1.75 7.84
CA GLY A 51 5.15 -3.16 8.14
C GLY A 51 3.71 -3.55 8.49
N ARG A 52 2.76 -2.59 8.55
CA ARG A 52 1.33 -2.90 8.65
C ARG A 52 0.74 -3.14 7.28
N HIS A 53 -0.30 -3.97 7.26
CA HIS A 53 -1.06 -4.22 6.03
C HIS A 53 -2.02 -3.06 5.73
N VAL A 54 -2.22 -2.74 4.46
CA VAL A 54 -3.07 -1.61 4.02
C VAL A 54 -4.51 -1.74 4.51
N THR A 55 -5.01 -2.96 4.76
CA THR A 55 -6.34 -3.16 5.37
C THR A 55 -6.45 -2.62 6.79
N GLU A 56 -5.34 -2.52 7.52
CA GLU A 56 -5.28 -1.95 8.87
C GLU A 56 -5.03 -0.44 8.84
N VAL A 57 -4.29 0.03 7.83
CA VAL A 57 -3.93 1.44 7.68
C VAL A 57 -5.06 2.23 7.05
N ASP A 58 -5.68 1.67 6.01
CA ASP A 58 -6.78 2.25 5.26
C ASP A 58 -7.73 1.16 4.74
N ALA A 59 -8.75 0.88 5.56
CA ALA A 59 -9.79 -0.08 5.23
C ALA A 59 -10.67 0.38 4.04
N GLY A 60 -10.79 1.68 3.80
CA GLY A 60 -11.61 2.25 2.73
C GLY A 60 -11.00 1.96 1.36
N VAL A 61 -9.72 2.26 1.19
CA VAL A 61 -8.94 1.94 -0.02
C VAL A 61 -8.93 0.43 -0.25
N SER A 62 -8.62 -0.35 0.78
CA SER A 62 -8.54 -1.81 0.67
C SER A 62 -9.86 -2.43 0.21
N LYS A 63 -10.99 -1.96 0.74
CA LYS A 63 -12.32 -2.42 0.32
C LYS A 63 -12.58 -2.13 -1.16
N VAL A 64 -12.24 -0.93 -1.63
CA VAL A 64 -12.41 -0.58 -3.06
C VAL A 64 -11.52 -1.45 -3.94
N LEU A 65 -10.25 -1.65 -3.57
CA LEU A 65 -9.32 -2.48 -4.34
C LEU A 65 -9.80 -3.94 -4.45
N ILE A 66 -10.33 -4.51 -3.36
CA ILE A 66 -10.85 -5.88 -3.35
C ILE A 66 -12.14 -5.99 -4.18
N GLN A 67 -13.07 -5.04 -4.01
CA GLN A 67 -14.36 -5.05 -4.73
C GLN A 67 -14.19 -4.87 -6.24
N ASN A 68 -13.13 -4.21 -6.69
CA ASN A 68 -12.85 -3.97 -8.10
C ASN A 68 -11.79 -4.96 -8.65
N GLU A 69 -11.51 -6.05 -7.94
CA GLU A 69 -10.60 -7.12 -8.38
C GLU A 69 -9.15 -6.66 -8.66
N VAL A 70 -8.77 -5.47 -8.15
CA VAL A 70 -7.39 -4.95 -8.20
C VAL A 70 -6.51 -5.65 -7.16
N MET A 71 -7.11 -6.01 -6.02
CA MET A 71 -6.46 -6.77 -4.96
C MET A 71 -7.24 -8.07 -4.72
N GLU A 72 -6.61 -9.21 -4.95
CA GLU A 72 -7.19 -10.51 -4.70
C GLU A 72 -7.06 -10.86 -3.21
N GLN A 73 -8.18 -11.22 -2.58
CA GLN A 73 -8.19 -11.78 -1.22
C GLN A 73 -8.36 -13.30 -1.30
N LYS A 74 -7.33 -14.05 -0.88
CA LYS A 74 -7.40 -15.50 -0.72
C LYS A 74 -7.58 -15.88 0.74
N GLN A 75 -8.49 -16.80 0.98
CA GLN A 75 -8.74 -17.38 2.28
C GLN A 75 -8.19 -18.81 2.32
N CYS A 76 -7.33 -19.09 3.31
CA CYS A 76 -6.81 -20.42 3.58
C CYS A 76 -7.32 -20.87 4.96
N SER A 77 -7.83 -22.09 5.06
CA SER A 77 -8.20 -22.69 6.34
C SER A 77 -7.06 -23.56 6.83
N ASN A 78 -6.46 -23.21 7.97
CA ASN A 78 -5.55 -24.12 8.65
C ASN A 78 -6.37 -25.01 9.58
N ILE A 79 -6.64 -26.24 9.14
CA ILE A 79 -7.48 -27.22 9.85
C ILE A 79 -6.85 -27.62 11.20
N GLU A 80 -5.51 -27.67 11.28
CA GLU A 80 -4.80 -28.05 12.49
C GLU A 80 -4.86 -26.96 13.57
N LEU A 81 -4.83 -25.69 13.17
CA LEU A 81 -4.93 -24.55 14.08
C LEU A 81 -6.36 -24.08 14.32
N GLY A 82 -7.33 -24.53 13.51
CA GLY A 82 -8.71 -24.03 13.52
C GLY A 82 -8.83 -22.54 13.15
N VAL A 83 -7.82 -21.97 12.49
CA VAL A 83 -7.74 -20.54 12.15
C VAL A 83 -7.90 -20.34 10.66
N ILE A 84 -8.75 -19.37 10.31
CA ILE A 84 -8.87 -18.85 8.95
C ILE A 84 -7.79 -17.80 8.75
N GLN A 85 -6.87 -18.06 7.82
CA GLN A 85 -5.85 -17.09 7.39
C GLN A 85 -6.33 -16.39 6.11
N ARG A 86 -6.17 -15.07 6.07
CA ARG A 86 -6.44 -14.25 4.89
C ARG A 86 -5.13 -13.72 4.35
N THR A 87 -4.97 -13.83 3.05
CA THR A 87 -3.82 -13.32 2.31
C THR A 87 -4.32 -12.42 1.20
N TYR A 88 -3.57 -11.37 0.91
CA TYR A 88 -3.90 -10.38 -0.08
C TYR A 88 -2.79 -10.34 -1.12
N ARG A 89 -3.17 -10.08 -2.37
CA ARG A 89 -2.22 -9.97 -3.47
C ARG A 89 -2.70 -9.00 -4.54
N ILE A 90 -1.83 -8.11 -4.95
CA ILE A 90 -1.96 -7.30 -6.16
C ILE A 90 -1.08 -7.93 -7.24
N ASP A 91 -1.55 -7.97 -8.49
CA ASP A 91 -0.71 -8.42 -9.60
C ASP A 91 0.45 -7.44 -9.84
N ALA A 92 1.65 -7.94 -10.14
CA ALA A 92 2.79 -7.08 -10.45
C ALA A 92 2.60 -6.30 -11.75
N GLU A 93 1.79 -6.82 -12.67
CA GLU A 93 1.42 -6.16 -13.93
C GLU A 93 0.20 -5.25 -13.78
N GLN A 94 -0.31 -5.06 -12.57
CA GLN A 94 -1.47 -4.23 -12.30
C GLN A 94 -1.25 -2.80 -12.84
N PRO A 95 -2.05 -2.34 -13.82
CA PRO A 95 -1.95 -0.97 -14.31
C PRO A 95 -2.39 0.02 -13.22
N ALA A 96 -2.04 1.29 -13.44
CA ALA A 96 -2.50 2.36 -12.56
C ALA A 96 -4.03 2.34 -12.44
N TYR A 97 -4.51 2.43 -11.21
CA TYR A 97 -5.93 2.37 -10.88
C TYR A 97 -6.34 3.64 -10.14
N THR A 98 -7.53 4.16 -10.41
CA THR A 98 -8.11 5.29 -9.68
C THR A 98 -9.41 4.83 -9.06
N GLY A 99 -9.57 5.09 -7.76
CA GLY A 99 -10.74 4.70 -7.00
C GLY A 99 -11.30 5.84 -6.18
N LEU A 100 -12.56 5.69 -5.78
CA LEU A 100 -13.27 6.58 -4.87
C LEU A 100 -13.76 5.74 -3.69
N THR A 101 -13.37 6.10 -2.47
CA THR A 101 -13.88 5.46 -1.27
C THR A 101 -15.34 5.88 -1.03
N SER A 102 -16.13 5.00 -0.41
CA SER A 102 -17.54 5.25 -0.07
C SER A 102 -17.74 5.15 1.45
N GLY A 103 -18.61 6.01 1.99
CA GLY A 103 -18.94 6.04 3.41
C GLY A 103 -18.65 7.39 4.08
N THR A 104 -18.26 7.34 5.35
CA THR A 104 -18.02 8.53 6.21
C THR A 104 -16.83 9.37 5.76
N GLU A 105 -15.81 8.74 5.17
CA GLU A 105 -14.67 9.42 4.56
C GLU A 105 -14.66 9.09 3.06
N CYS A 106 -15.16 10.03 2.26
CA CYS A 106 -15.27 9.91 0.80
C CYS A 106 -14.15 10.71 0.15
N TYR A 107 -13.16 10.00 -0.42
CA TYR A 107 -12.00 10.60 -1.07
C TYR A 107 -11.53 9.78 -2.27
N ASN A 108 -10.91 10.48 -3.21
CA ASN A 108 -10.26 9.85 -4.36
C ASN A 108 -8.86 9.38 -3.98
N PHE A 109 -8.46 8.23 -4.50
CA PHE A 109 -7.10 7.71 -4.38
C PHE A 109 -6.62 7.14 -5.72
N LYS A 110 -5.31 6.96 -5.85
CA LYS A 110 -4.71 6.34 -7.03
C LYS A 110 -3.72 5.28 -6.59
N LEU A 111 -3.85 4.08 -7.15
CA LEU A 111 -2.82 3.05 -7.07
C LEU A 111 -1.91 3.20 -8.30
N ILE A 112 -0.62 3.46 -8.10
CA ILE A 112 0.33 3.74 -9.19
C ILE A 112 1.48 2.71 -9.10
N PRO A 113 1.71 1.87 -10.12
CA PRO A 113 2.86 0.97 -10.13
C PRO A 113 4.18 1.74 -10.24
N ILE A 114 5.16 1.36 -9.41
CA ILE A 114 6.53 1.87 -9.51
C ILE A 114 7.28 1.02 -10.54
N SER A 115 7.59 1.63 -11.69
CA SER A 115 8.21 0.94 -12.82
C SER A 115 9.51 0.22 -12.44
N GLY A 116 9.66 -1.04 -12.86
CA GLY A 116 10.84 -1.86 -12.58
C GLY A 116 10.88 -2.44 -11.15
N THR A 117 9.80 -2.34 -10.40
CA THR A 117 9.69 -2.86 -9.03
C THR A 117 8.41 -3.65 -8.83
N ASN A 118 8.28 -4.28 -7.67
CA ASN A 118 7.09 -4.98 -7.19
C ASN A 118 6.33 -4.16 -6.13
N ALA A 119 6.32 -2.83 -6.28
CA ALA A 119 5.73 -1.90 -5.32
C ALA A 119 4.79 -0.90 -6.01
N PHE A 120 3.83 -0.40 -5.23
CA PHE A 120 2.82 0.55 -5.65
C PHE A 120 2.74 1.74 -4.72
N ILE A 121 2.42 2.90 -5.28
CA ILE A 121 2.07 4.11 -4.53
C ILE A 121 0.55 4.17 -4.42
N ILE A 122 0.05 4.44 -3.22
CA ILE A 122 -1.35 4.81 -2.94
C ILE A 122 -1.38 6.28 -2.56
#